data_AF-A0A941C9C5-F1
#
_entry.id   AF-A0A941C9C5-F1
#
_cell.length_a   1.000
_cell.length_b   1.000
_cell.length_c   1.000
_cell.angle_alpha   90.00
_cell.angle_beta   90.00
_cell.angle_gamma   90.00
#
_symmetry.space_group_name_H-M   'P 1'
#
loop_
_entity.id
_entity.type
_entity.pdbx_description
1 polymer ?
#
loop_
_entity_poly.entity_id
_entity_poly.type
_entity_poly.pdbx_seq_one_letter_code
_entity_poly.pdbx_strand_id
1 'polypeptide(L)'
;MSRRKPNYRSESGSTYYYTKLGVYRLANHWGRAAKCNWRLISDFPAEIDDLRLGFAEWTDFRENLDKDVDAYYISVDFEIKKVSYKHKDNPEYDQVAVLRSADATRKLIKQIKNLLETHKWAKYYDYDDLDEFREEVITRLINSNITLNELRRELV
;
A
#
# COMPACT_ATOMS: atom_id res chain seq x y z
N MET A 1 36.85 8.82 12.23
CA MET A 1 35.80 9.00 11.20
C MET A 1 34.80 10.04 11.69
N SER A 2 34.62 11.15 10.97
CA SER A 2 33.65 12.19 11.36
C SER A 2 32.23 11.66 11.13
N ARG A 3 31.42 11.58 12.19
CA ARG A 3 30.00 11.21 12.07
C ARG A 3 29.26 12.35 11.40
N ARG A 4 28.59 12.06 10.28
CA ARG A 4 27.73 13.03 9.59
C ARG A 4 26.67 13.54 10.57
N LYS A 5 26.61 14.86 10.77
CA LYS A 5 25.56 15.50 11.57
C LYS A 5 24.23 15.44 10.79
N PRO A 6 23.09 15.20 11.47
CA PRO A 6 21.79 15.28 10.83
C PRO A 6 21.52 16.70 10.35
N ASN A 7 20.81 16.82 9.23
CA ASN A 7 20.36 18.11 8.72
C ASN A 7 19.20 18.68 9.57
N TYR A 8 18.36 17.79 10.10
CA TYR A 8 17.25 18.16 10.98
C TYR A 8 16.98 17.05 12.00
N ARG A 9 16.50 17.42 13.19
CA ARG A 9 16.03 16.51 14.23
C ARG A 9 14.66 17.00 14.70
N SER A 10 13.66 16.13 14.69
CA SER A 10 12.32 16.46 15.21
C SER A 10 12.30 16.44 16.73
N GLU A 11 11.31 17.11 17.32
CA GLU A 11 11.02 17.06 18.76
C GLU A 11 10.75 15.62 19.24
N SER A 12 10.11 14.81 18.40
CA SER A 12 9.88 13.38 18.66
C SER A 12 11.12 12.49 18.51
N GLY A 13 12.29 13.05 18.18
CA GLY A 13 13.56 12.33 18.14
C GLY A 13 13.96 11.69 16.81
N SER A 14 13.13 11.78 15.76
CA SER A 14 13.54 11.35 14.41
C SER A 14 14.65 12.25 13.86
N THR A 15 15.66 11.68 13.20
CA THR A 15 16.72 12.46 12.52
C THR A 15 16.67 12.31 11.01
N TYR A 16 16.97 13.40 10.31
CA TYR A 16 16.85 13.49 8.86
C TYR A 16 18.19 13.89 8.23
N TYR A 17 18.55 13.22 7.15
CA TYR A 17 19.77 13.46 6.40
C TYR A 17 19.41 13.70 4.94
N TYR A 18 19.53 14.94 4.50
CA TYR A 18 19.15 15.37 3.16
C TYR A 18 20.29 15.11 2.19
N THR A 19 19.95 14.62 1.01
CA THR A 19 20.88 14.41 -0.10
C THR A 19 20.32 15.09 -1.34
N LYS A 20 21.10 15.09 -2.42
CA LYS A 20 20.60 15.59 -3.71
C LYS A 20 19.45 14.74 -4.26
N LEU A 21 19.46 13.43 -3.99
CA LEU A 21 18.47 12.47 -4.53
C LEU A 21 17.22 12.36 -3.65
N GLY A 22 17.40 12.43 -2.34
CA GLY A 22 16.31 12.20 -1.41
C GLY A 22 16.69 12.44 0.05
N VAL A 23 15.93 11.85 0.94
CA VAL A 23 16.07 12.01 2.39
C VAL A 23 16.14 10.67 3.07
N TYR A 24 17.15 10.52 3.93
CA TYR A 24 17.16 9.45 4.91
C TYR A 24 16.48 9.92 6.18
N ARG A 25 15.61 9.07 6.75
CA ARG A 25 15.01 9.25 8.07
C ARG A 25 15.44 8.10 8.97
N LEU A 26 16.05 8.42 10.10
CA LEU A 26 16.35 7.48 11.18
C LEU A 26 15.30 7.68 12.28
N ALA A 27 14.50 6.66 12.55
CA ALA A 27 13.42 6.73 13.52
C ALA A 27 13.06 5.34 14.06
N ASN A 28 12.61 5.30 15.32
CA ASN A 28 12.03 4.12 15.96
C ASN A 28 10.49 4.08 15.84
N HIS A 29 9.90 5.06 15.13
CA HIS A 29 8.48 5.11 14.83
C HIS A 29 8.27 5.63 13.41
N TRP A 30 7.28 5.06 12.72
CA TRP A 30 6.93 5.37 11.34
C TRP A 30 5.45 5.69 11.24
N GLY A 31 5.04 6.41 10.19
CA GLY A 31 3.72 7.03 10.09
C GLY A 31 3.87 8.53 9.79
N ARG A 32 3.16 9.38 10.52
CA ARG A 32 3.19 10.83 10.25
C ARG A 32 4.57 11.44 10.51
N ALA A 33 5.04 12.23 9.56
CA ALA A 33 6.17 13.15 9.68
C ALA A 33 5.64 14.55 9.38
N ALA A 34 5.38 15.34 10.43
CA ALA A 34 4.63 16.59 10.34
C ALA A 34 3.27 16.39 9.61
N LYS A 35 3.09 17.03 8.45
CA LYS A 35 1.88 16.91 7.63
C LYS A 35 1.94 15.76 6.60
N CYS A 36 3.08 15.08 6.46
CA CYS A 36 3.25 14.01 5.48
C CYS A 36 3.06 12.63 6.11
N ASN A 37 2.53 11.67 5.34
CA ASN A 37 2.45 10.27 5.76
C ASN A 37 3.66 9.50 5.21
N TRP A 38 4.47 8.93 6.09
CA TRP A 38 5.65 8.13 5.74
C TRP A 38 5.46 6.70 6.21
N ARG A 39 5.24 5.81 5.25
CA ARG A 39 5.18 4.38 5.52
C ARG A 39 6.56 3.77 5.28
N LEU A 40 7.08 3.06 6.28
CA LEU A 40 8.24 2.21 6.06
C LEU A 40 7.83 0.95 5.31
N ILE A 41 8.48 0.69 4.19
CA ILE A 41 8.42 -0.59 3.49
C ILE A 41 9.65 -1.37 3.94
N SER A 42 9.44 -2.52 4.57
CA SER A 42 10.49 -3.36 5.14
C SER A 42 10.03 -4.81 5.10
N ASP A 43 10.91 -5.72 4.69
CA ASP A 43 10.66 -7.16 4.75
C ASP A 43 10.85 -7.70 6.17
N PHE A 44 11.50 -6.94 7.04
CA PHE A 44 11.68 -7.28 8.45
C PHE A 44 10.49 -6.80 9.30
N PRO A 45 9.97 -7.66 10.19
CA PRO A 45 8.88 -7.29 11.11
C PRO A 45 9.33 -6.14 12.00
N ALA A 46 8.45 -5.19 12.27
CA ALA A 46 8.74 -4.09 13.19
C ALA A 46 8.82 -4.61 14.63
N GLU A 47 9.98 -4.48 15.27
CA GLU A 47 10.12 -4.64 16.71
C GLU A 47 9.89 -3.29 17.42
N ILE A 48 9.42 -3.34 18.67
CA ILE A 48 9.19 -2.14 19.48
C ILE A 48 10.54 -1.47 19.73
N ASP A 49 10.59 -0.15 19.57
CA ASP A 49 11.78 0.69 19.75
C ASP A 49 12.97 0.38 18.81
N ASP A 50 12.75 -0.41 17.76
CA ASP A 50 13.77 -0.71 16.77
C ASP A 50 14.06 0.51 15.88
N LEU A 51 15.30 1.00 15.94
CA LEU A 51 15.75 2.18 15.23
C LEU A 51 16.03 1.83 13.78
N ARG A 52 15.20 2.33 12.85
CA ARG A 52 15.33 2.04 11.42
C ARG A 52 15.74 3.25 10.63
N LEU A 53 16.61 3.02 9.64
CA LEU A 53 16.98 3.99 8.62
C LEU A 53 16.20 3.69 7.34
N GLY A 54 15.29 4.58 6.97
CA GLY A 54 14.61 4.50 5.67
C GLY A 54 15.06 5.62 4.74
N PHE A 55 14.89 5.41 3.45
CA PHE A 55 15.19 6.37 2.38
C PHE A 55 13.96 6.56 1.48
N ALA A 56 13.76 7.79 1.01
CA ALA A 56 12.79 8.11 -0.03
C ALA A 56 13.41 9.15 -0.97
N GLU A 57 13.20 9.00 -2.27
CA GLU A 57 13.61 10.01 -3.25
C GLU A 57 12.72 11.25 -3.15
N TRP A 58 13.24 12.42 -3.52
CA TRP A 58 12.42 13.64 -3.54
C TRP A 58 11.24 13.51 -4.50
N THR A 59 11.41 12.74 -5.57
CA THR A 59 10.40 12.39 -6.57
C THR A 59 9.35 11.40 -6.09
N ASP A 60 9.50 10.78 -4.90
CA ASP A 60 8.49 9.88 -4.32
C ASP A 60 7.46 10.63 -3.47
N PHE A 61 7.76 11.88 -3.10
CA PHE A 61 6.81 12.70 -2.35
C PHE A 61 5.63 13.11 -3.24
N ARG A 62 4.46 13.15 -2.63
CA ARG A 62 3.21 13.58 -3.25
C ARG A 62 2.54 14.59 -2.34
N GLU A 63 1.71 15.44 -2.92
CA GLU A 63 0.88 16.37 -2.15
C GLU A 63 0.00 15.61 -1.18
N ASN A 64 -0.15 16.16 0.03
CA ASN A 64 -1.04 15.55 1.02
C ASN A 64 -2.47 15.97 0.69
N LEU A 65 -3.19 15.09 -0.02
CA LEU A 65 -4.57 15.28 -0.42
C LEU A 65 -5.54 15.10 0.76
N ASP A 66 -6.74 15.66 0.62
CA ASP A 66 -7.83 15.42 1.57
C ASP A 66 -8.21 13.93 1.59
N LYS A 67 -8.62 13.45 2.77
CA LYS A 67 -8.90 12.03 3.03
C LYS A 67 -9.98 11.43 2.12
N ASP A 68 -10.88 12.27 1.62
CA ASP A 68 -12.05 11.88 0.83
C ASP A 68 -11.75 11.93 -0.68
N VAL A 69 -10.54 12.35 -1.08
CA VAL A 69 -10.12 12.38 -2.48
C VAL A 69 -9.74 10.99 -2.95
N ASP A 70 -10.30 10.58 -4.09
CA ASP A 70 -9.91 9.35 -4.78
C ASP A 70 -8.56 9.53 -5.46
N ALA A 71 -7.51 8.97 -4.85
CA ALA A 71 -6.13 9.18 -5.25
C ALA A 71 -5.28 7.90 -5.27
N TYR A 72 -5.84 6.78 -4.85
CA TYR A 72 -5.10 5.53 -4.71
C TYR A 72 -5.77 4.43 -5.51
N TYR A 73 -4.97 3.61 -6.17
CA TYR A 73 -5.42 2.36 -6.78
C TYR A 73 -4.71 1.17 -6.14
N ILE A 74 -5.35 0.01 -6.23
CA ILE A 74 -4.83 -1.24 -5.70
C ILE A 74 -4.09 -1.98 -6.80
N SER A 75 -2.94 -2.57 -6.46
CA SER A 75 -2.16 -3.45 -7.31
C SER A 75 -1.88 -4.74 -6.55
N VAL A 76 -2.04 -5.87 -7.22
CA VAL A 76 -1.87 -7.20 -6.63
C VAL A 76 -0.83 -7.94 -7.44
N ASP A 77 0.14 -8.51 -6.74
CA ASP A 77 1.06 -9.49 -7.27
C ASP A 77 0.51 -10.88 -6.90
N PHE A 78 0.00 -11.61 -7.90
CA PHE A 78 -0.63 -12.90 -7.71
C PHE A 78 0.38 -14.03 -7.47
N GLU A 79 1.60 -13.93 -8.02
CA GLU A 79 2.66 -14.93 -7.85
C GLU A 79 3.08 -15.03 -6.38
N ILE A 80 3.33 -13.89 -5.74
CA ILE A 80 3.69 -13.84 -4.31
C ILE A 80 2.51 -13.52 -3.38
N LYS A 81 1.29 -13.48 -3.92
CA LYS A 81 0.02 -13.22 -3.19
C LYS A 81 0.09 -11.93 -2.34
N LYS A 82 0.67 -10.86 -2.90
CA LYS A 82 0.90 -9.59 -2.21
C LYS A 82 0.03 -8.48 -2.79
N VAL A 83 -0.90 -7.99 -1.97
CA VAL A 83 -1.69 -6.79 -2.29
C VAL A 83 -1.01 -5.52 -1.75
N SER A 84 -0.97 -4.49 -2.59
CA SER A 84 -0.42 -3.17 -2.30
C SER A 84 -1.35 -2.08 -2.86
N TYR A 85 -0.96 -0.81 -2.67
CA TYR A 85 -1.61 0.32 -3.32
C TYR A 85 -0.55 1.30 -3.82
N LYS A 86 -0.91 2.07 -4.84
CA LYS A 86 -0.07 3.12 -5.41
C LYS A 86 -0.89 4.40 -5.59
N HIS A 87 -0.21 5.54 -5.69
CA HIS A 87 -0.86 6.83 -5.95
C HIS A 87 -1.21 6.97 -7.44
N LYS A 88 -2.27 7.71 -7.77
CA LYS A 88 -2.69 8.00 -9.16
C LYS A 88 -1.59 8.61 -10.03
N ASP A 89 -0.65 9.33 -9.42
CA ASP A 89 0.50 9.93 -10.11
C ASP A 89 1.72 8.98 -10.17
N ASN A 90 1.50 7.68 -10.01
CA ASN A 90 2.53 6.70 -10.32
C ASN A 90 2.71 6.65 -11.85
N PRO A 91 3.94 6.82 -12.40
CA PRO A 91 4.18 6.73 -13.84
C PRO A 91 3.73 5.41 -14.50
N GLU A 92 3.65 4.32 -13.72
CA GLU A 92 3.20 3.01 -14.21
C GLU A 92 1.68 2.82 -14.18
N TYR A 93 0.90 3.85 -13.82
CA TYR A 93 -0.55 3.72 -13.73
C TYR A 93 -1.17 3.70 -15.13
N ASP A 94 -1.77 2.55 -15.47
CA ASP A 94 -2.42 2.27 -16.76
C ASP A 94 -3.87 2.78 -16.85
N GLN A 95 -4.39 3.41 -15.79
CA GLN A 95 -5.76 3.91 -15.68
C GLN A 95 -6.86 2.83 -15.70
N VAL A 96 -6.49 1.55 -15.51
CA VAL A 96 -7.46 0.43 -15.48
C VAL A 96 -8.04 0.26 -14.08
N ALA A 97 -7.19 0.22 -13.06
CA ALA A 97 -7.64 0.05 -11.68
C ALA A 97 -8.36 1.30 -11.17
N VAL A 98 -9.51 1.14 -10.52
CA VAL A 98 -10.32 2.27 -10.06
C VAL A 98 -9.62 3.02 -8.92
N LEU A 99 -9.56 4.35 -9.05
CA LEU A 99 -9.09 5.25 -8.00
C LEU A 99 -10.09 5.31 -6.85
N ARG A 100 -9.57 5.30 -5.62
CA ARG A 100 -10.36 5.26 -4.38
C ARG A 100 -9.70 6.11 -3.31
N SER A 101 -10.51 6.59 -2.37
CA SER A 101 -10.06 7.26 -1.16
C SER A 101 -9.18 6.35 -0.31
N ALA A 102 -8.44 6.94 0.63
CA ALA A 102 -7.54 6.19 1.50
C ALA A 102 -8.30 5.13 2.34
N ASP A 103 -9.50 5.45 2.83
CA ASP A 103 -10.30 4.50 3.64
C ASP A 103 -10.90 3.37 2.79
N ALA A 104 -11.44 3.70 1.60
CA ALA A 104 -11.97 2.70 0.68
C ALA A 104 -10.86 1.73 0.22
N THR A 105 -9.70 2.27 -0.15
CA THR A 105 -8.50 1.49 -0.48
C THR A 105 -8.11 0.54 0.65
N ARG A 106 -8.02 1.05 1.91
CA ARG A 106 -7.67 0.23 3.08
C ARG A 106 -8.66 -0.93 3.31
N LYS A 107 -9.96 -0.66 3.18
CA LYS A 107 -11.03 -1.67 3.35
C LYS A 107 -10.90 -2.77 2.30
N LEU A 108 -10.73 -2.40 1.03
CA LEU A 108 -10.61 -3.35 -0.07
C LEU A 108 -9.31 -4.17 0.01
N ILE A 109 -8.18 -3.58 0.40
CA ILE A 109 -6.94 -4.32 0.68
C ILE A 109 -7.17 -5.43 1.72
N LYS A 110 -7.85 -5.11 2.84
CA LYS A 110 -8.14 -6.10 3.88
C LYS A 110 -8.99 -7.26 3.34
N GLN A 111 -9.96 -6.95 2.48
CA GLN A 111 -10.81 -7.94 1.84
C GLN A 111 -10.01 -8.82 0.87
N ILE A 112 -9.17 -8.24 0.02
CA ILE A 112 -8.32 -8.96 -0.93
C ILE A 112 -7.33 -9.89 -0.20
N LYS A 113 -6.71 -9.43 0.89
CA LYS A 113 -5.87 -10.30 1.72
C LYS A 113 -6.61 -11.56 2.18
N ASN A 114 -7.85 -11.40 2.63
CA ASN A 114 -8.66 -12.55 3.05
C ASN A 114 -9.00 -13.50 1.89
N LEU A 115 -9.24 -12.98 0.68
CA LEU A 115 -9.47 -13.79 -0.52
C LEU A 115 -8.22 -14.59 -0.94
N LEU A 116 -7.04 -13.99 -0.80
CA LEU A 116 -5.75 -14.62 -1.10
C LEU A 116 -5.37 -15.68 -0.04
N GLU A 117 -5.63 -15.42 1.24
CA GLU A 117 -5.25 -16.30 2.36
C GLU A 117 -6.22 -17.47 2.57
N THR A 118 -7.51 -17.30 2.23
CA THR A 118 -8.54 -18.31 2.53
C THR A 118 -9.13 -18.94 1.26
N HIS A 119 -9.65 -20.16 1.39
CA HIS A 119 -10.35 -20.88 0.32
C HIS A 119 -11.82 -21.18 0.65
N LYS A 120 -12.28 -20.88 1.87
CA LYS A 120 -13.64 -21.21 2.32
C LYS A 120 -14.71 -20.51 1.49
N TRP A 121 -14.42 -19.30 1.03
CA TRP A 121 -15.34 -18.53 0.20
C TRP A 121 -15.54 -19.16 -1.18
N ALA A 122 -14.51 -19.83 -1.74
CA ALA A 122 -14.54 -20.38 -3.08
C ALA A 122 -15.37 -21.66 -3.20
N LYS A 123 -15.57 -22.42 -2.10
CA LYS A 123 -16.26 -23.73 -2.09
C LYS A 123 -17.68 -23.76 -2.66
N TYR A 124 -18.30 -22.61 -2.88
CA TYR A 124 -19.67 -22.47 -3.37
C TYR A 124 -19.74 -22.09 -4.85
N TYR A 125 -18.60 -22.06 -5.54
CA TYR A 125 -18.47 -21.66 -6.95
C TYR A 125 -17.91 -22.81 -7.77
N ASP A 126 -18.29 -22.85 -9.04
CA ASP A 126 -17.72 -23.77 -10.01
C ASP A 126 -16.47 -23.14 -10.62
N TYR A 127 -15.32 -23.80 -10.45
CA TYR A 127 -14.04 -23.36 -10.97
C TYR A 127 -13.11 -24.56 -11.14
N ASP A 128 -12.28 -24.53 -12.19
CA ASP A 128 -11.29 -25.58 -12.45
C ASP A 128 -10.00 -25.36 -11.65
N ASP A 129 -9.51 -24.12 -11.60
CA ASP A 129 -8.32 -23.70 -10.86
C ASP A 129 -8.63 -22.55 -9.89
N LEU A 130 -8.23 -22.72 -8.62
CA LEU A 130 -8.53 -21.76 -7.57
C LEU A 130 -7.73 -20.47 -7.68
N ASP A 131 -6.50 -20.54 -8.17
CA ASP A 131 -5.63 -19.37 -8.29
C ASP A 131 -6.04 -18.53 -9.52
N GLU A 132 -6.44 -19.16 -10.63
CA GLU A 132 -7.08 -18.45 -11.76
C GLU A 132 -8.39 -17.76 -11.34
N PHE A 133 -9.25 -18.47 -10.59
CA PHE A 133 -10.51 -17.92 -10.10
C PHE A 133 -10.29 -16.74 -9.14
N ARG A 134 -9.28 -16.81 -8.27
CA ARG A 134 -8.88 -15.70 -7.41
C ARG A 134 -8.46 -14.48 -8.21
N GLU A 135 -7.65 -14.70 -9.25
CA GLU A 135 -7.16 -13.63 -10.11
C GLU A 135 -8.33 -12.94 -10.81
N GLU A 136 -9.29 -13.69 -11.35
CA GLU A 136 -10.49 -13.11 -11.97
C GLU A 136 -11.28 -12.26 -10.97
N VAL A 137 -11.62 -12.82 -9.81
CA VAL A 137 -12.43 -12.17 -8.77
C VAL A 137 -11.76 -10.89 -8.30
N ILE A 138 -10.46 -10.96 -7.97
CA ILE A 138 -9.71 -9.82 -7.46
C ILE A 138 -9.55 -8.75 -8.54
N THR A 139 -9.26 -9.14 -9.78
CA THR A 139 -9.14 -8.21 -10.92
C THR A 139 -10.44 -7.43 -11.14
N ARG A 140 -11.59 -8.11 -11.10
CA ARG A 140 -12.91 -7.46 -11.21
C ARG A 140 -13.17 -6.49 -10.05
N LEU A 141 -12.80 -6.86 -8.83
CA LEU A 141 -12.92 -5.98 -7.66
C LEU A 141 -12.05 -4.73 -7.76
N ILE A 142 -10.82 -4.82 -8.27
CA ILE A 142 -9.92 -3.66 -8.34
C ILE A 142 -10.28 -2.73 -9.52
N ASN A 143 -10.76 -3.29 -10.63
CA ASN A 143 -11.02 -2.58 -11.89
C ASN A 143 -12.47 -2.08 -12.03
N SER A 144 -13.32 -2.27 -11.02
CA SER A 144 -14.69 -1.76 -11.04
C SER A 144 -15.15 -1.29 -9.65
N ASN A 145 -16.33 -0.68 -9.59
CA ASN A 145 -16.99 -0.32 -8.34
C ASN A 145 -17.87 -1.45 -7.77
N ILE A 146 -17.78 -2.67 -8.33
CA ILE A 146 -18.55 -3.81 -7.85
C ILE A 146 -18.15 -4.17 -6.42
N THR A 147 -19.15 -4.45 -5.58
CA THR A 147 -18.92 -5.03 -4.27
C THR A 147 -18.69 -6.52 -4.39
N LEU A 148 -17.98 -7.12 -3.42
CA LEU A 148 -17.85 -8.58 -3.39
C LEU A 148 -19.19 -9.29 -3.27
N ASN A 149 -20.19 -8.68 -2.64
CA ASN A 149 -21.51 -9.30 -2.55
C ASN A 149 -22.24 -9.32 -3.90
N GLU A 150 -22.11 -8.28 -4.71
CA GLU A 150 -22.65 -8.26 -6.07
C GLU A 150 -21.90 -9.27 -6.95
N LEU A 151 -20.57 -9.25 -6.91
CA LEU A 151 -19.74 -10.20 -7.66
C LEU A 151 -20.07 -11.66 -7.31
N ARG A 152 -20.27 -11.97 -6.03
CA ARG A 152 -20.70 -13.29 -5.57
C ARG A 152 -22.06 -13.72 -6.12
N ARG A 153 -22.97 -12.79 -6.42
CA ARG A 153 -24.28 -13.12 -7.02
C ARG A 153 -24.18 -13.41 -8.51
N GLU A 154 -23.20 -12.83 -9.19
CA GLU A 154 -22.98 -13.04 -10.63
C GLU A 154 -22.25 -14.35 -10.93
N LEU A 155 -21.54 -14.90 -9.94
CA LEU A 155 -20.74 -16.11 -10.08
C LEU A 155 -21.47 -17.40 -9.65
N VAL A 156 -22.69 -17.31 -9.10
CA VAL A 156 -23.54 -18.45 -8.70
C VAL A 156 -24.61 -18.71 -9.76
#